data_AF-A0A7D5Z5I3-F1
#
_entry.id   AF-A0A7D5Z5I3-F1
#
_cell.length_a   1.000
_cell.length_b   1.000
_cell.length_c   1.000
_cell.angle_alpha   90.00
_cell.angle_beta   90.00
_cell.angle_gamma   90.00
#
_symmetry.space_group_name_H-M   'P 1'
#
loop_
_entity.id
_entity.type
_entity.pdbx_description
1 polymer ?
#
loop_
_entity_poly.entity_id
_entity_poly.type
_entity_poly.pdbx_seq_one_letter_code
_entity_poly.pdbx_strand_id
1 'polypeptide(L)'
;MKQETNANPIDAHAMLLTLQSMVEALRNPPRTLRPDDRLWDAETVADYLCVSRRHVIERLACMPDFPAAVLLPTSGDSKAQRRWKPADIRRWAERRQETKKTLN
;
A
#
# COMPACT_ATOMS: atom_id res chain seq x y z
N MET A 1 -5.18 12.91 -59.69
CA MET A 1 -4.05 12.67 -58.76
C MET A 1 -3.83 13.98 -58.01
N LYS A 2 -4.02 14.11 -56.70
CA LYS A 2 -3.76 13.19 -55.60
C LYS A 2 -4.74 13.56 -54.45
N GLN A 3 -5.37 12.55 -53.85
CA GLN A 3 -6.22 12.73 -52.67
C GLN A 3 -5.37 13.06 -51.44
N GLU A 4 -5.76 14.17 -50.81
CA GLU A 4 -5.98 14.36 -49.38
C GLU A 4 -5.02 13.66 -48.38
N THR A 5 -4.14 14.50 -47.87
CA THR A 5 -3.52 14.53 -46.54
C THR A 5 -4.11 13.54 -45.52
N ASN A 6 -3.54 12.33 -45.46
CA ASN A 6 -3.73 11.37 -44.37
C ASN A 6 -2.95 11.86 -43.14
N ALA A 7 -3.52 12.84 -42.42
CA ALA A 7 -3.16 13.10 -41.04
C ALA A 7 -4.19 12.37 -40.20
N ASN A 8 -3.88 11.12 -39.81
CA ASN A 8 -4.66 10.36 -38.83
C ASN A 8 -4.88 11.27 -37.61
N PRO A 9 -6.08 11.86 -37.42
CA PRO A 9 -6.30 12.66 -36.24
C PRO A 9 -6.22 11.64 -35.14
N ILE A 10 -5.25 11.78 -34.23
CA ILE A 10 -5.23 11.03 -32.97
C ILE A 10 -6.67 11.05 -32.50
N ASP A 11 -7.33 9.89 -32.53
CA ASP A 11 -8.78 9.80 -32.51
C ASP A 11 -9.24 10.42 -31.19
N ALA A 12 -9.59 11.70 -31.23
CA ALA A 12 -9.82 12.50 -30.04
C ALA A 12 -11.02 11.91 -29.28
N HIS A 13 -11.92 11.26 -30.02
CA HIS A 13 -13.03 10.50 -29.47
C HIS A 13 -12.54 9.25 -28.73
N ALA A 14 -11.63 8.46 -29.31
CA ALA A 14 -11.00 7.34 -28.62
C ALA A 14 -10.21 7.77 -27.37
N MET A 15 -9.50 8.90 -27.42
CA MET A 15 -8.84 9.47 -26.25
C MET A 15 -9.83 9.90 -25.18
N LEU A 16 -10.92 10.59 -25.56
CA LEU A 16 -11.96 11.00 -24.62
C LEU A 16 -12.64 9.80 -23.96
N LEU A 17 -12.94 8.74 -24.72
CA LEU A 17 -13.49 7.48 -24.19
C LEU A 17 -12.51 6.81 -23.22
N THR A 18 -11.21 6.82 -23.53
CA THR A 18 -10.17 6.27 -22.65
C THR A 18 -10.09 7.07 -21.34
N LEU A 19 -10.08 8.41 -21.42
CA LEU A 19 -10.06 9.27 -20.24
C LEU A 19 -11.31 9.10 -19.37
N GLN A 20 -12.49 9.03 -19.98
CA GLN A 20 -13.73 8.76 -19.24
C GLN A 20 -13.68 7.40 -18.53
N SER A 21 -13.18 6.36 -19.20
CA SER A 21 -13.01 5.02 -18.60
C SER A 21 -12.05 5.05 -17.40
N MET A 22 -10.97 5.83 -17.49
CA MET A 22 -10.02 6.02 -16.37
C MET A 22 -10.66 6.78 -15.21
N VAL A 23 -11.40 7.87 -15.48
CA VAL A 23 -12.10 8.64 -14.44
C VAL A 23 -13.10 7.77 -13.70
N GLU A 24 -13.84 6.92 -14.42
CA GLU A 24 -14.80 5.99 -13.80
C GLU A 24 -14.10 4.92 -12.95
N ALA A 25 -13.00 4.35 -13.44
CA ALA A 25 -12.17 3.42 -12.67
C ALA A 25 -11.58 4.04 -11.40
N LEU A 26 -11.30 5.35 -11.40
CA LEU A 26 -10.85 6.08 -10.22
C LEU A 26 -12.00 6.43 -9.26
N ARG A 27 -13.21 6.69 -9.78
CA ARG A 27 -14.42 6.97 -8.97
C ARG A 27 -14.90 5.73 -8.22
N ASN A 28 -14.86 4.57 -8.87
CA ASN A 28 -15.17 3.28 -8.24
C ASN A 28 -13.94 2.37 -8.30
N PRO A 29 -12.92 2.64 -7.46
CA PRO A 29 -11.69 1.88 -7.50
C PRO A 29 -12.00 0.40 -7.27
N PRO A 30 -11.56 -0.51 -8.17
CA PRO A 30 -11.58 -1.93 -7.86
C PRO A 30 -10.96 -2.14 -6.47
N ARG A 31 -11.47 -3.11 -5.70
CA ARG A 31 -11.10 -3.35 -4.30
C ARG A 31 -9.58 -3.44 -4.05
N THR A 32 -8.82 -3.80 -5.08
CA THR A 32 -7.35 -3.84 -5.13
C THR A 32 -6.66 -2.48 -4.98
N LEU A 33 -7.37 -1.37 -5.23
CA LEU A 33 -6.91 0.01 -5.16
C LEU A 33 -7.34 0.72 -3.87
N ARG A 34 -7.88 0.02 -2.86
CA ARG A 34 -8.07 0.61 -1.53
C ARG A 34 -6.78 0.44 -0.72
N PRO A 35 -5.91 1.47 -0.64
CA PRO A 35 -4.62 1.35 0.02
C PRO A 35 -4.70 1.01 1.52
N ASP A 36 -5.83 1.26 2.18
CA ASP A 36 -5.98 1.04 3.62
C ASP A 36 -6.54 -0.33 4.02
N ASP A 37 -7.14 -1.10 3.10
CA ASP A 37 -7.80 -2.36 3.48
C ASP A 37 -6.85 -3.57 3.40
N ARG A 38 -5.72 -3.47 2.71
CA ARG A 38 -4.76 -4.57 2.56
C ARG A 38 -3.86 -4.65 3.79
N LEU A 39 -3.86 -5.81 4.45
CA LEU A 39 -2.89 -6.10 5.51
C LEU A 39 -1.46 -6.22 4.95
N TRP A 40 -0.51 -5.58 5.61
CA TRP A 40 0.91 -5.61 5.29
C TRP A 40 1.62 -6.85 5.86
N ASP A 41 2.56 -7.45 5.13
CA ASP A 41 3.55 -8.37 5.72
C ASP A 41 4.68 -7.62 6.42
N ALA A 42 5.55 -8.39 7.07
CA ALA A 42 6.78 -7.91 7.65
C ALA A 42 7.70 -7.22 6.63
N GLU A 43 7.66 -7.58 5.34
CA GLU A 43 8.47 -6.94 4.29
C GLU A 43 7.92 -5.55 3.97
N THR A 44 6.61 -5.44 3.69
CA THR A 44 5.98 -4.15 3.43
C THR A 44 6.11 -3.20 4.64
N VAL A 45 6.00 -3.71 5.87
CA VAL A 45 6.25 -2.93 7.08
C VAL A 45 7.71 -2.49 7.17
N ALA A 46 8.65 -3.37 6.84
CA ALA A 46 10.08 -3.07 6.87
C ALA A 46 10.44 -1.98 5.86
N ASP A 47 9.89 -2.06 4.64
CA ASP A 47 10.07 -1.06 3.59
C ASP A 47 9.52 0.31 4.03
N TYR A 48 8.31 0.33 4.58
CA TYR A 48 7.68 1.56 5.07
C TYR A 48 8.49 2.23 6.21
N LEU A 49 9.01 1.43 7.14
CA LEU A 49 9.82 1.92 8.26
C LEU A 49 11.32 2.08 7.91
N CYS A 50 11.71 1.75 6.67
CA CYS A 50 13.09 1.74 6.18
C CYS A 50 14.05 0.92 7.08
N VAL A 51 13.61 -0.26 7.51
CA VAL A 51 14.39 -1.21 8.32
C VAL A 51 14.45 -2.58 7.65
N SER A 52 15.19 -3.53 8.22
CA SER A 52 15.19 -4.91 7.70
C SER A 52 13.98 -5.71 8.21
N ARG A 53 13.48 -6.63 7.38
CA ARG A 53 12.43 -7.60 7.76
C ARG A 53 12.73 -8.33 9.07
N ARG A 54 14.00 -8.71 9.29
CA ARG A 54 14.46 -9.37 10.52
C ARG A 54 14.28 -8.45 11.73
N HIS A 55 14.62 -7.17 11.60
CA HIS A 55 14.41 -6.18 12.65
C HIS A 55 12.92 -6.08 13.02
N VAL A 56 12.02 -6.04 12.02
CA VAL A 56 10.58 -6.00 12.28
C VAL A 56 10.12 -7.22 13.09
N ILE A 57 10.53 -8.42 12.72
CA ILE A 57 10.03 -9.66 13.35
C ILE A 57 10.66 -9.89 14.73
N GLU A 58 11.97 -9.65 14.88
CA GLU A 58 12.70 -10.02 16.10
C GLU A 58 12.71 -8.90 17.15
N ARG A 59 12.71 -7.64 16.72
CA ARG A 59 12.80 -6.48 17.61
C ARG A 59 11.46 -5.77 17.73
N LEU A 60 10.85 -5.34 16.61
CA LEU A 60 9.64 -4.52 16.67
C LEU A 60 8.42 -5.33 17.13
N ALA A 61 8.16 -6.49 16.53
CA ALA A 61 6.99 -7.31 16.85
C ALA A 61 6.97 -7.87 18.28
N CYS A 62 8.12 -7.85 18.97
CA CYS A 62 8.25 -8.24 20.36
C CYS A 62 8.05 -7.07 21.34
N MET A 63 7.98 -5.82 20.85
CA MET A 63 7.77 -4.65 21.71
C MET A 63 6.31 -4.59 22.17
N PRO A 64 6.05 -4.27 23.45
CA PRO A 64 4.68 -4.17 23.97
C PRO A 64 3.88 -3.04 23.32
N ASP A 65 4.54 -1.98 22.87
CA ASP A 65 3.89 -0.84 22.22
C ASP A 65 3.69 -1.01 20.72
N PHE A 66 4.25 -2.06 20.11
CA PHE A 66 4.15 -2.28 18.67
C PHE A 66 2.78 -2.84 18.29
N PRO A 67 2.23 -2.52 17.09
CA PRO A 67 0.93 -3.01 16.67
C PRO A 67 0.83 -4.54 16.68
N ALA A 68 -0.28 -5.04 17.24
CA ALA A 68 -0.59 -6.46 17.29
C ALA A 68 -0.71 -7.04 15.87
N ALA A 69 -0.02 -8.15 15.63
CA ALA A 69 -0.09 -8.84 14.35
C ALA A 69 -1.39 -9.65 14.23
N VAL A 70 -2.08 -9.53 13.10
CA VAL A 70 -3.10 -10.47 12.65
C VAL A 70 -2.38 -11.75 12.22
N LEU A 71 -2.61 -12.85 12.94
CA LEU A 71 -2.05 -14.15 12.63
C LEU A 71 -3.00 -14.87 11.67
N LEU A 72 -2.60 -14.97 10.40
CA LEU A 72 -3.31 -15.80 9.44
C LEU A 72 -2.90 -17.25 9.61
N PRO A 73 -3.86 -18.19 9.78
CA PRO A 73 -3.55 -19.60 9.84
C PRO A 73 -3.01 -20.04 8.48
N THR A 74 -1.88 -20.72 8.50
CA THR A 74 -1.34 -21.38 7.30
C THR A 74 -1.78 -22.83 7.36
N SER A 75 -2.25 -23.40 6.25
CA SER A 75 -2.59 -24.83 6.19
C SER A 75 -1.30 -25.66 6.34
N GLY A 76 -1.06 -26.21 7.53
CA GLY A 76 0.08 -27.10 7.84
C GLY A 76 0.91 -26.66 9.05
N ASP A 77 2.07 -27.31 9.23
CA ASP A 77 3.00 -27.10 10.35
C ASP A 77 3.82 -25.79 10.25
N SER A 78 3.45 -24.92 9.31
CA SER A 78 4.13 -23.66 9.05
C SER A 78 3.65 -22.58 10.01
N LYS A 79 4.61 -21.82 10.58
CA LYS A 79 4.33 -20.68 11.46
C LYS A 79 3.27 -19.76 10.82
N ALA A 80 2.26 -19.38 11.61
CA ALA A 80 1.21 -18.47 11.19
C ALA A 80 1.81 -17.19 10.58
N GLN A 81 1.25 -16.74 9.45
CA GLN A 81 1.74 -15.55 8.78
C GLN A 81 1.26 -14.30 9.53
N ARG A 82 2.22 -13.55 10.07
CA ARG A 82 1.96 -12.26 10.73
C ARG A 82 1.66 -11.20 9.68
N ARG A 83 0.54 -10.52 9.85
CA ARG A 83 0.09 -9.41 9.02
C ARG A 83 -0.29 -8.23 9.90
N TRP A 84 -0.10 -7.01 9.42
CA TRP A 84 -0.40 -5.79 10.17
C TRP A 84 -1.35 -4.89 9.41
N LYS A 85 -2.17 -4.15 10.14
CA LYS A 85 -3.00 -3.10 9.54
C LYS A 85 -2.10 -1.87 9.25
N PRO A 86 -2.16 -1.30 8.03
CA PRO A 86 -1.36 -0.12 7.68
C PRO A 86 -1.57 1.05 8.64
N ALA A 87 -2.82 1.33 8.98
CA ALA A 87 -3.20 2.44 9.86
C ALA A 87 -2.52 2.36 11.25
N ASP A 88 -2.44 1.16 11.83
CA ASP A 88 -1.83 0.98 13.15
C ASP A 88 -0.31 1.20 13.10
N ILE A 89 0.34 0.77 12.01
CA ILE A 89 1.77 0.97 11.79
C ILE A 89 2.10 2.45 11.60
N ARG A 90 1.32 3.18 10.78
CA ARG A 90 1.47 4.63 10.59
C ARG A 90 1.31 5.37 11.92
N ARG A 91 0.23 5.09 12.65
CA ARG A 91 -0.04 5.71 13.97
C ARG A 91 1.07 5.41 14.99
N TRP A 92 1.62 4.20 14.99
CA TRP A 92 2.75 3.87 15.86
C TRP A 92 4.01 4.66 15.50
N ALA A 93 4.30 4.81 14.20
CA ALA A 93 5.45 5.57 13.73
C ALA A 93 5.34 7.06 14.09
N GLU A 94 4.15 7.65 13.93
CA GLU A 94 3.86 9.05 14.31
C GLU A 94 4.09 9.29 15.81
N ARG A 95 3.55 8.44 16.69
CA ARG A 95 3.77 8.56 18.15
C ARG A 95 5.24 8.55 18.54
N ARG A 96 6.07 7.78 17.84
CA ARG A 96 7.53 7.73 18.10
C ARG A 96 8.25 9.00 17.68
N GLN A 97 7.70 9.77 16.73
CA GLN A 97 8.23 11.09 16.40
C GLN A 97 7.89 12.10 17.50
N GLU A 98 6.69 12.02 18.07
CA GLU A 98 6.23 12.96 19.12
C GLU A 98 7.02 12.83 20.42
N THR A 99 7.45 11.62 20.81
CA THR A 99 8.27 11.42 22.01
C THR A 99 9.62 12.15 21.93
N LYS A 100 10.16 12.39 20.72
CA LYS A 100 11.38 13.20 20.54
C LYS A 100 11.13 14.70 20.67
N LYS A 101 9.89 15.18 20.56
CA LYS A 101 9.56 16.61 20.50
C LYS A 101 9.40 17.27 21.87
N THR A 102 9.33 16.50 22.95
CA THR A 102 9.22 16.98 24.35
C THR A 102 10.56 17.06 25.10
N LEU A 103 11.69 16.92 24.42
CA LEU A 103 13.02 17.10 25.03
C LEU A 103 13.81 18.15 24.24
N ASN A 104 13.41 19.41 24.35
CA ASN A 104 14.20 20.60 24.03
C ASN A 104 13.66 21.79 24.81
#